data_AF-A0A976JHI4-F1
#
_entry.id   AF-A0A976JHI4-F1
#
_cell.length_a   1.000
_cell.length_b   1.000
_cell.length_c   1.000
_cell.angle_alpha   90.00
_cell.angle_beta   90.00
_cell.angle_gamma   90.00
#
_symmetry.space_group_name_H-M   'P 1'
#
loop_
_entity.id
_entity.type
_entity.pdbx_description
1 polymer ?
#
loop_
_entity_poly.entity_id
_entity_poly.type
_entity_poly.pdbx_seq_one_letter_code
_entity_poly.pdbx_strand_id
1 'polypeptide(L)'
;MNKLLLIMSVLFGLISCSTSSEKQNQQPNTNKEKAIHVVDHMVSGEYESAKKNFNELMMRALTPEMIKNVWERLVAKEGKYKGHGFLNEQKNKVYVRVEFEKAFYAFRINFDQSGKISGLFTGAAITKENLEHLKSFDGFELPYIIDSPESQSRGVFVFIHGSGPGGVEGTDTKLFSEIAKELNKVGFTTLRYNKRSLEINKLASQGSDFMESEEFKKFDRDFYLYFIRDARAVVQFAKKKFKDQPIYL
;
A
#
# COMPACT_ATOMS: atom_id res chain seq x y z
N MET A 1 8.37 60.17 -38.86
CA MET A 1 8.14 61.12 -37.76
C MET A 1 6.83 60.76 -37.06
N ASN A 2 6.90 60.52 -35.73
CA ASN A 2 5.88 60.68 -34.67
C ASN A 2 4.40 60.31 -34.94
N LYS A 3 3.85 59.27 -34.28
CA LYS A 3 3.15 59.25 -32.96
C LYS A 3 1.78 59.96 -32.94
N LEU A 4 0.68 59.19 -32.78
CA LEU A 4 -0.48 59.42 -31.88
C LEU A 4 -1.52 58.28 -32.04
N LEU A 5 -1.70 57.36 -31.08
CA LEU A 5 -2.73 57.34 -30.00
C LEU A 5 -4.19 57.58 -30.49
N LEU A 6 -5.10 56.60 -30.56
CA LEU A 6 -5.80 55.78 -29.54
C LEU A 6 -7.11 56.44 -29.04
N ILE A 7 -8.26 55.76 -29.24
CA ILE A 7 -9.51 55.71 -28.44
C ILE A 7 -10.36 54.59 -29.08
N MET A 8 -10.40 53.38 -28.51
CA MET A 8 -11.35 52.90 -27.48
C MET A 8 -12.80 52.77 -27.95
N SER A 9 -13.21 51.55 -28.29
CA SER A 9 -14.58 51.07 -28.17
C SER A 9 -14.56 49.62 -27.70
N VAL A 10 -14.97 49.42 -26.44
CA VAL A 10 -15.02 48.17 -25.68
C VAL A 10 -16.30 47.40 -26.01
N LEU A 11 -16.09 46.15 -26.47
CA LEU A 11 -16.69 44.92 -25.96
C LEU A 11 -18.22 44.83 -25.82
N PHE A 12 -18.84 43.93 -26.60
CA PHE A 12 -19.75 42.90 -26.07
C PHE A 12 -19.83 41.73 -27.09
N GLY A 13 -19.00 40.72 -26.88
CA GLY A 13 -19.05 39.46 -27.63
C GLY A 13 -19.35 38.31 -26.68
N LEU A 14 -20.61 37.87 -26.65
CA LEU A 14 -21.03 36.64 -25.98
C LEU A 14 -20.46 35.44 -26.74
N ILE A 15 -19.27 34.99 -26.34
CA ILE A 15 -18.76 33.68 -26.72
C ILE A 15 -19.19 32.72 -25.60
N SER A 16 -20.28 31.99 -25.85
CA SER A 16 -20.64 30.80 -25.07
C SER A 16 -19.52 29.77 -25.23
N CYS A 17 -18.56 29.80 -24.30
CA CYS A 17 -17.58 28.75 -24.13
C CYS A 17 -18.27 27.59 -23.42
N SER A 18 -18.93 26.71 -24.17
CA SER A 18 -19.38 25.41 -23.66
C SER A 18 -18.17 24.47 -23.62
N THR A 19 -17.36 24.57 -22.58
CA THR A 19 -16.40 23.53 -22.21
C THR A 19 -17.14 22.37 -21.55
N SER A 20 -17.79 21.55 -22.37
CA SER A 20 -18.18 20.20 -21.95
C SER A 20 -16.91 19.35 -21.83
N SER A 21 -16.42 19.20 -20.60
CA SER A 21 -15.47 18.15 -20.25
C SER A 21 -16.14 16.80 -20.44
N GLU A 22 -15.96 16.19 -21.61
CA GLU A 22 -16.20 14.77 -21.79
C GLU A 22 -15.14 14.02 -20.96
N LYS A 23 -15.58 13.33 -19.90
CA LYS A 23 -14.81 12.25 -19.30
C LYS A 23 -14.63 11.17 -20.36
N GLN A 24 -13.50 11.18 -21.07
CA GLN A 24 -13.15 10.10 -21.97
C GLN A 24 -13.01 8.79 -21.17
N ASN A 25 -13.91 7.86 -21.49
CA ASN A 25 -13.92 6.48 -21.03
C ASN A 25 -12.81 5.70 -21.76
N GLN A 26 -11.54 5.97 -21.41
CA GLN A 26 -10.41 5.22 -21.95
C GLN A 26 -10.32 3.87 -21.25
N GLN A 27 -10.37 2.79 -22.04
CA GLN A 27 -10.23 1.42 -21.56
C GLN A 27 -8.82 1.23 -20.97
N PRO A 28 -8.66 0.59 -19.78
CA PRO A 28 -7.37 0.50 -19.09
C PRO A 28 -6.33 -0.21 -19.97
N ASN A 29 -5.17 0.41 -20.16
CA ASN A 29 -4.20 -0.02 -21.16
C ASN A 29 -3.02 -0.80 -20.54
N THR A 30 -2.70 -0.56 -19.26
CA THR A 30 -1.68 -1.33 -18.52
C THR A 30 -2.27 -2.46 -17.68
N ASN A 31 -1.47 -3.50 -17.40
CA ASN A 31 -1.87 -4.59 -16.48
C ASN A 31 -2.22 -4.05 -15.09
N LYS A 32 -1.42 -3.11 -14.61
CA LYS A 32 -1.68 -2.33 -13.41
C LYS A 32 -3.08 -1.69 -13.38
N GLU A 33 -3.43 -0.89 -14.38
CA GLU A 33 -4.75 -0.23 -14.45
C GLU A 33 -5.87 -1.25 -14.51
N LYS A 34 -5.70 -2.33 -15.28
CA LYS A 34 -6.67 -3.43 -15.34
C LYS A 34 -6.86 -4.10 -13.97
N ALA A 35 -5.79 -4.26 -13.20
CA ALA A 35 -5.84 -4.82 -11.85
C ALA A 35 -6.55 -3.89 -10.87
N ILE A 36 -6.33 -2.58 -10.94
CA ILE A 36 -7.05 -1.60 -10.12
C ILE A 36 -8.54 -1.57 -10.51
N HIS A 37 -8.85 -1.49 -11.80
CA HIS A 37 -10.23 -1.49 -12.30
C HIS A 37 -11.02 -2.74 -11.90
N VAL A 38 -10.38 -3.91 -11.80
CA VAL A 38 -11.08 -5.11 -11.33
C VAL A 38 -11.59 -4.90 -9.90
N VAL A 39 -10.78 -4.26 -9.05
CA VAL A 39 -11.15 -3.96 -7.66
C VAL A 39 -12.16 -2.82 -7.61
N ASP A 40 -12.04 -1.78 -8.45
CA ASP A 40 -13.04 -0.72 -8.59
C ASP A 40 -14.45 -1.28 -8.87
N HIS A 41 -14.55 -2.21 -9.83
CA HIS A 41 -15.82 -2.85 -10.17
C HIS A 41 -16.35 -3.72 -9.02
N MET A 42 -15.48 -4.42 -8.28
CA MET A 42 -15.89 -5.18 -7.08
C MET A 42 -16.45 -4.26 -5.99
N VAL A 43 -15.77 -3.14 -5.73
CA VAL A 43 -16.18 -2.14 -4.73
C VAL A 43 -17.51 -1.50 -5.11
N SER A 44 -17.70 -1.21 -6.40
CA SER A 44 -18.89 -0.51 -6.92
C SER A 44 -20.09 -1.44 -7.17
N GLY A 45 -19.96 -2.75 -6.89
CA GLY A 45 -21.01 -3.73 -7.15
C GLY A 45 -21.22 -4.09 -8.63
N GLU A 46 -20.32 -3.64 -9.51
CA GLU A 46 -20.38 -3.85 -10.96
C GLU A 46 -19.71 -5.18 -11.36
N TYR A 47 -20.18 -6.29 -10.78
CA TYR A 47 -19.50 -7.59 -10.89
C TYR A 47 -19.41 -8.15 -12.32
N GLU A 48 -20.34 -7.78 -13.21
CA GLU A 48 -20.24 -8.09 -14.64
C GLU A 48 -19.07 -7.34 -15.30
N SER A 49 -18.91 -6.06 -14.97
CA SER A 49 -17.83 -5.24 -15.52
C SER A 49 -16.45 -5.71 -15.04
N ALA A 50 -16.35 -6.26 -13.82
CA ALA A 50 -15.10 -6.83 -13.29
C ALA A 50 -14.52 -7.92 -14.23
N LYS A 51 -15.38 -8.61 -15.00
CA LYS A 51 -14.95 -9.70 -15.89
C LYS A 51 -14.42 -9.24 -17.25
N LYS A 52 -14.58 -7.98 -17.65
CA LYS A 52 -14.26 -7.49 -19.01
C LYS A 52 -12.82 -7.73 -19.45
N ASN A 53 -11.88 -7.77 -18.51
CA ASN A 53 -10.45 -7.97 -18.78
C ASN A 53 -9.98 -9.41 -18.52
N PHE A 54 -10.89 -10.33 -18.17
CA PHE A 54 -10.55 -11.73 -17.94
C PHE A 54 -10.22 -12.43 -19.26
N ASN A 55 -9.31 -13.38 -19.20
CA ASN A 55 -9.15 -14.31 -20.30
C ASN A 55 -10.33 -15.29 -20.35
N GLU A 56 -10.45 -16.06 -21.43
CA GLU A 56 -11.62 -16.91 -21.66
C GLU A 56 -11.83 -17.94 -20.54
N LEU A 57 -10.74 -18.50 -20.00
CA LEU A 57 -10.82 -19.46 -18.89
C LEU A 57 -11.40 -18.80 -17.63
N MET A 58 -10.90 -17.62 -17.28
CA MET A 58 -11.40 -16.85 -16.13
C MET A 58 -12.85 -16.39 -16.31
N MET A 59 -13.25 -15.98 -17.51
CA MET A 59 -14.64 -15.60 -17.79
C MET A 59 -15.63 -16.75 -17.55
N ARG A 60 -15.21 -18.00 -17.82
CA ARG A 60 -16.00 -19.21 -17.56
C ARG A 60 -15.94 -19.64 -16.10
N ALA A 61 -14.78 -19.50 -15.45
CA ALA A 61 -14.55 -20.01 -14.10
C ALA A 61 -15.10 -19.11 -12.98
N LEU A 62 -15.17 -17.79 -13.19
CA LEU A 62 -15.63 -16.83 -12.20
C LEU A 62 -16.91 -16.13 -12.67
N THR A 63 -18.04 -16.48 -12.05
CA THR A 63 -19.31 -15.78 -12.27
C THR A 63 -19.34 -14.46 -11.51
N PRO A 64 -20.14 -13.47 -11.95
CA PRO A 64 -20.36 -12.23 -11.21
C PRO A 64 -20.83 -12.49 -9.78
N GLU A 65 -21.71 -13.48 -9.60
CA GLU A 65 -22.21 -13.89 -8.29
C GLU A 65 -21.10 -14.45 -7.39
N MET A 66 -20.13 -15.20 -7.93
CA MET A 66 -18.97 -15.65 -7.15
C MET A 66 -18.10 -14.47 -6.69
N ILE A 67 -17.89 -13.49 -7.56
CA ILE A 67 -17.12 -12.27 -7.25
C ILE A 67 -17.84 -11.47 -6.15
N LYS A 68 -19.16 -11.28 -6.28
CA LYS A 68 -20.01 -10.65 -5.27
C LYS A 68 -19.88 -11.35 -3.92
N ASN A 69 -20.06 -12.66 -3.89
CA ASN A 69 -19.98 -13.45 -2.66
C ASN A 69 -18.61 -13.33 -1.97
N VAL A 70 -17.51 -13.28 -2.74
CA VAL A 70 -16.17 -13.04 -2.16
C VAL A 70 -16.10 -11.65 -1.54
N TRP A 71 -16.56 -10.62 -2.24
CA TRP A 71 -16.54 -9.24 -1.75
C TRP A 71 -17.38 -9.06 -0.49
N GLU A 72 -18.63 -9.52 -0.49
CA GLU A 72 -19.54 -9.38 0.64
C GLU A 72 -19.04 -10.14 1.88
N ARG A 73 -18.41 -11.31 1.71
CA ARG A 73 -17.77 -12.04 2.83
C ARG A 73 -16.60 -11.25 3.43
N LEU A 74 -15.78 -10.59 2.61
CA LEU A 74 -14.69 -9.75 3.11
C LEU A 74 -15.24 -8.56 3.90
N VAL A 75 -16.25 -7.87 3.38
CA VAL A 75 -16.90 -6.75 4.09
C VAL A 75 -17.53 -7.22 5.41
N ALA A 76 -18.22 -8.36 5.41
CA ALA A 76 -18.84 -8.92 6.62
C ALA A 76 -17.81 -9.29 7.69
N LYS A 77 -16.67 -9.85 7.28
CA LYS A 77 -15.60 -10.29 8.19
C LYS A 77 -14.78 -9.11 8.72
N GLU A 78 -14.31 -8.26 7.81
CA GLU A 78 -13.23 -7.29 8.03
C GLU A 78 -13.75 -5.86 8.24
N GLY A 79 -15.07 -5.66 8.13
CA GLY A 79 -15.73 -4.37 8.27
C GLY A 79 -15.72 -3.56 6.98
N LYS A 80 -16.05 -2.26 7.08
CA LYS A 80 -16.24 -1.42 5.89
C LYS A 80 -14.95 -1.28 5.09
N TYR A 81 -15.08 -1.33 3.76
CA TYR A 81 -14.01 -0.94 2.84
C TYR A 81 -13.54 0.50 3.11
N LYS A 82 -12.23 0.73 3.07
CA LYS A 82 -11.59 2.03 3.36
C LYS A 82 -10.82 2.60 2.18
N GLY A 83 -10.31 1.76 1.29
CA GLY A 83 -9.47 2.21 0.19
C GLY A 83 -8.81 1.05 -0.51
N HIS A 84 -8.35 1.25 -1.73
CA HIS A 84 -7.45 0.32 -2.39
C HIS A 84 -6.45 1.09 -3.23
N GLY A 85 -5.36 0.43 -3.58
CA GLY A 85 -4.31 1.01 -4.39
C GLY A 85 -3.26 -0.04 -4.73
N PHE A 86 -2.36 0.30 -5.64
CA PHE A 86 -1.30 -0.62 -5.99
C PHE A 86 -0.36 -0.90 -4.81
N LEU A 87 0.12 -2.14 -4.74
CA LEU A 87 1.05 -2.61 -3.73
C LEU A 87 2.42 -2.99 -4.29
N ASN A 88 2.47 -3.80 -5.35
CA ASN A 88 3.70 -4.20 -6.04
C ASN A 88 3.38 -4.93 -7.36
N GLU A 89 4.36 -5.12 -8.23
CA GLU A 89 4.29 -5.98 -9.42
C GLU A 89 5.46 -6.97 -9.44
N GLN A 90 5.21 -8.19 -9.90
CA GLN A 90 6.20 -9.24 -10.04
C GLN A 90 5.95 -10.03 -11.33
N LYS A 91 6.80 -9.81 -12.34
CA LYS A 91 6.67 -10.45 -13.67
C LYS A 91 5.29 -10.18 -14.28
N ASN A 92 4.42 -11.18 -14.26
CA ASN A 92 3.05 -11.13 -14.78
C ASN A 92 2.00 -11.04 -13.67
N LYS A 93 2.36 -10.53 -12.49
CA LYS A 93 1.49 -10.48 -11.31
C LYS A 93 1.46 -9.06 -10.76
N VAL A 94 0.27 -8.47 -10.64
CA VAL A 94 0.06 -7.20 -9.96
C VAL A 94 -0.59 -7.47 -8.61
N TYR A 95 -0.10 -6.82 -7.56
CA TYR A 95 -0.67 -6.85 -6.24
C TYR A 95 -1.36 -5.52 -5.95
N VAL A 96 -2.63 -5.57 -5.56
CA VAL A 96 -3.44 -4.43 -5.17
C VAL A 96 -3.73 -4.55 -3.68
N ARG A 97 -3.31 -3.54 -2.92
CA ARG A 97 -3.66 -3.39 -1.51
C ARG A 97 -5.14 -3.02 -1.42
N VAL A 98 -5.94 -3.78 -0.68
CA VAL A 98 -7.36 -3.51 -0.42
C VAL A 98 -7.56 -3.40 1.09
N GLU A 99 -7.95 -2.23 1.56
CA GLU A 99 -8.09 -1.89 2.98
C GLU A 99 -9.55 -1.97 3.45
N PHE A 100 -9.72 -2.60 4.61
CA PHE A 100 -10.97 -2.65 5.38
C PHE A 100 -10.73 -2.09 6.80
N GLU A 101 -11.75 -2.10 7.65
CA GLU A 101 -11.64 -1.58 9.02
C GLU A 101 -10.68 -2.37 9.90
N LYS A 102 -10.64 -3.69 9.76
CA LYS A 102 -9.86 -4.58 10.64
C LYS A 102 -8.56 -5.07 10.02
N ALA A 103 -8.44 -5.04 8.69
CA ALA A 103 -7.33 -5.64 7.96
C ALA A 103 -7.13 -4.98 6.60
N PHE A 104 -5.98 -5.23 5.97
CA PHE A 104 -5.85 -5.05 4.53
C PHE A 104 -5.40 -6.35 3.87
N TYR A 105 -5.60 -6.46 2.57
CA TYR A 105 -5.29 -7.63 1.76
C TYR A 105 -4.39 -7.24 0.59
N ALA A 106 -3.50 -8.13 0.20
CA ALA A 106 -2.76 -8.04 -1.05
C ALA A 106 -3.46 -8.89 -2.12
N PHE A 107 -4.38 -8.28 -2.85
CA PHE A 107 -5.06 -8.94 -3.96
C PHE A 107 -4.06 -9.16 -5.09
N ARG A 108 -3.77 -10.41 -5.41
CA ARG A 108 -2.88 -10.79 -6.51
C ARG A 108 -3.70 -11.03 -7.78
N ILE A 109 -3.41 -10.26 -8.82
CA ILE A 109 -3.98 -10.36 -10.15
C ILE A 109 -2.87 -10.88 -11.07
N ASN A 110 -3.08 -12.05 -11.68
CA ASN A 110 -2.15 -12.62 -12.65
C ASN A 110 -2.59 -12.24 -14.06
N PHE A 111 -1.62 -12.03 -14.96
CA PHE A 111 -1.82 -11.74 -16.36
C PHE A 111 -1.22 -12.86 -17.23
N ASP A 112 -1.88 -13.17 -18.35
CA ASP A 112 -1.29 -14.00 -19.40
C ASP A 112 -0.47 -13.15 -20.39
N GLN A 113 0.12 -13.81 -21.39
CA GLN A 113 0.97 -13.17 -22.40
C GLN A 113 0.21 -12.15 -23.27
N SER A 114 -1.12 -12.23 -23.33
CA SER A 114 -1.98 -11.26 -24.05
C SER A 114 -2.37 -10.05 -23.20
N GLY A 115 -1.92 -10.00 -21.93
CA GLY A 115 -2.30 -8.94 -20.99
C GLY A 115 -3.75 -9.03 -20.53
N LYS A 116 -4.35 -10.23 -20.58
CA LYS A 116 -5.66 -10.54 -19.98
C LYS A 116 -5.46 -11.15 -18.60
N ILE A 117 -6.42 -10.92 -17.71
CA ILE A 117 -6.38 -11.43 -16.33
C ILE A 117 -6.60 -12.94 -16.38
N SER A 118 -5.60 -13.67 -15.90
CA SER A 118 -5.55 -15.13 -15.84
C SER A 118 -5.72 -15.69 -14.42
N GLY A 119 -5.81 -14.83 -13.42
CA GLY A 119 -6.10 -15.22 -12.03
C GLY A 119 -6.37 -14.03 -11.13
N LEU A 120 -7.25 -14.21 -10.15
CA LEU A 120 -7.59 -13.24 -9.11
C LEU A 120 -7.58 -13.95 -7.75
N PHE A 121 -6.75 -13.47 -6.82
CA PHE A 121 -6.58 -14.06 -5.49
C PHE A 121 -6.61 -12.96 -4.45
N THR A 122 -7.42 -13.09 -3.39
CA THR A 122 -7.50 -12.06 -2.33
C THR A 122 -6.25 -12.00 -1.46
N GLY A 123 -5.41 -13.04 -1.48
CA GLY A 123 -4.31 -13.19 -0.52
C GLY A 123 -4.82 -13.48 0.90
N ALA A 124 -3.88 -13.60 1.85
CA ALA A 124 -4.21 -13.64 3.26
C ALA A 124 -4.50 -12.23 3.79
N ALA A 125 -5.32 -12.14 4.83
CA ALA A 125 -5.49 -10.90 5.57
C ALA A 125 -4.14 -10.53 6.20
N ILE A 126 -3.62 -9.38 5.82
CA ILE A 126 -2.46 -8.79 6.48
C ILE A 126 -3.02 -7.89 7.57
N THR A 127 -2.96 -8.43 8.78
CA THR A 127 -3.28 -7.72 10.01
C THR A 127 -1.98 -7.39 10.72
N LYS A 128 -2.05 -6.69 11.86
CA LYS A 128 -0.86 -6.47 12.70
C LYS A 128 -0.23 -7.79 13.17
N GLU A 129 -0.99 -8.88 13.18
CA GLU A 129 -0.61 -10.20 13.70
C GLU A 129 0.07 -11.10 12.64
N ASN A 130 -0.12 -10.85 11.35
CA ASN A 130 0.42 -11.68 10.24
C ASN A 130 1.51 -10.97 9.42
N LEU A 131 2.14 -9.95 9.98
CA LEU A 131 3.29 -9.27 9.36
C LEU A 131 4.50 -10.23 9.26
N GLU A 132 5.34 -10.03 8.24
CA GLU A 132 6.64 -10.71 8.20
C GLU A 132 7.53 -10.17 9.32
N HIS A 133 8.43 -11.00 9.84
CA HIS A 133 9.30 -10.63 10.95
C HIS A 133 10.76 -10.60 10.48
N LEU A 134 11.48 -9.53 10.82
CA LEU A 134 12.94 -9.48 10.72
C LEU A 134 13.54 -9.59 12.12
N LYS A 135 14.71 -10.22 12.22
CA LYS A 135 15.42 -10.32 13.49
C LYS A 135 16.30 -9.09 13.70
N SER A 136 16.16 -8.47 14.86
CA SER A 136 17.07 -7.42 15.32
C SER A 136 18.41 -7.99 15.77
N PHE A 137 19.30 -7.12 16.23
CA PHE A 137 20.69 -7.45 16.61
C PHE A 137 20.82 -8.49 17.73
N ASP A 138 19.79 -8.61 18.57
CA ASP A 138 19.68 -9.53 19.70
C ASP A 138 18.73 -10.69 19.44
N GLY A 139 18.21 -10.81 18.21
CA GLY A 139 17.24 -11.83 17.82
C GLY A 139 15.79 -11.45 18.06
N PHE A 140 15.50 -10.29 18.69
CA PHE A 140 14.13 -9.81 18.86
C PHE A 140 13.45 -9.63 17.52
N GLU A 141 12.23 -10.14 17.38
CA GLU A 141 11.50 -10.12 16.12
C GLU A 141 10.75 -8.78 15.95
N LEU A 142 11.03 -8.10 14.85
CA LEU A 142 10.40 -6.85 14.46
C LEU A 142 9.48 -7.12 13.26
N PRO A 143 8.16 -7.05 13.46
CA PRO A 143 7.20 -7.12 12.36
C PRO A 143 7.45 -6.00 11.34
N TYR A 144 7.37 -6.29 10.05
CA TYR A 144 7.59 -5.30 8.99
C TYR A 144 6.64 -5.49 7.80
N ILE A 145 6.53 -4.43 7.00
CA ILE A 145 5.85 -4.42 5.71
C ILE A 145 6.71 -3.69 4.68
N ILE A 146 6.64 -4.17 3.43
CA ILE A 146 7.24 -3.54 2.27
C ILE A 146 6.14 -3.21 1.28
N ASP A 147 6.02 -1.94 0.88
CA ASP A 147 5.18 -1.52 -0.24
C ASP A 147 6.07 -1.00 -1.36
N SER A 148 5.73 -1.31 -2.61
CA SER A 148 6.53 -0.94 -3.78
C SER A 148 5.73 -0.09 -4.76
N PRO A 149 6.41 0.75 -5.56
CA PRO A 149 5.79 1.56 -6.57
C PRO A 149 5.44 0.73 -7.80
N GLU A 150 4.59 1.32 -8.63
CA GLU A 150 4.05 0.72 -9.85
C GLU A 150 5.07 0.50 -10.94
N SER A 151 6.02 1.43 -11.04
CA SER A 151 7.17 1.33 -11.90
C SER A 151 8.31 0.60 -11.21
N GLN A 152 9.38 0.29 -11.95
CA GLN A 152 10.65 -0.05 -11.35
C GLN A 152 11.02 0.98 -10.26
N SER A 153 11.29 0.47 -9.06
CA SER A 153 11.56 1.33 -7.91
C SER A 153 12.91 2.03 -8.04
N ARG A 154 12.89 3.33 -7.76
CA ARG A 154 14.04 4.26 -7.84
C ARG A 154 14.93 4.18 -6.61
N GLY A 155 14.47 3.54 -5.55
CA GLY A 155 15.12 3.47 -4.25
C GLY A 155 14.15 3.04 -3.16
N VAL A 156 14.69 2.81 -1.96
CA VAL A 156 13.92 2.33 -0.81
C VAL A 156 13.98 3.34 0.32
N PHE A 157 12.84 3.83 0.80
CA PHE A 157 12.74 4.58 2.04
C PHE A 157 12.48 3.64 3.21
N VAL A 158 13.37 3.66 4.21
CA VAL A 158 13.22 2.92 5.46
C VAL A 158 12.72 3.89 6.52
N PHE A 159 11.49 3.68 6.99
CA PHE A 159 10.87 4.59 7.95
C PHE A 159 11.43 4.37 9.35
N ILE A 160 12.13 5.36 9.89
CA ILE A 160 12.65 5.33 11.24
C ILE A 160 11.64 5.94 12.22
N HIS A 161 11.32 5.20 13.28
CA HIS A 161 10.37 5.64 14.28
C HIS A 161 10.90 6.77 15.16
N GLY A 162 10.00 7.67 15.54
CA GLY A 162 10.23 8.67 16.56
C GLY A 162 9.98 8.15 17.98
N SER A 163 9.55 9.06 18.86
CA SER A 163 9.17 8.74 20.23
C SER A 163 7.87 7.92 20.30
N GLY A 164 7.70 7.18 21.39
CA GLY A 164 6.53 6.34 21.63
C GLY A 164 6.56 4.97 20.95
N PRO A 165 5.56 4.11 21.24
CA PRO A 165 5.35 2.82 20.59
C PRO A 165 4.64 2.99 19.24
N GLY A 166 5.38 2.91 18.13
CA GLY A 166 4.84 3.05 16.78
C GLY A 166 4.82 1.75 15.99
N GLY A 167 3.81 1.59 15.14
CA GLY A 167 3.66 0.43 14.25
C GLY A 167 4.02 0.74 12.80
N VAL A 168 3.84 -0.21 11.89
CA VAL A 168 4.01 0.01 10.44
C VAL A 168 3.19 1.18 9.90
N GLU A 169 2.11 1.58 10.56
CA GLU A 169 1.28 2.76 10.21
C GLU A 169 1.77 4.08 10.85
N GLY A 170 2.67 4.04 11.83
CA GLY A 170 3.12 5.18 12.64
C GLY A 170 2.68 5.08 14.11
N THR A 171 2.96 6.12 14.91
CA THR A 171 2.65 6.15 16.35
C THR A 171 1.17 6.44 16.62
N ASP A 172 0.53 7.40 15.93
CA ASP A 172 -0.88 7.76 16.22
C ASP A 172 -1.72 8.23 14.99
N THR A 173 -1.12 8.50 13.83
CA THR A 173 -1.79 9.25 12.73
C THR A 173 -1.81 8.58 11.36
N LYS A 174 -1.58 7.26 11.23
CA LYS A 174 -1.38 6.60 9.92
C LYS A 174 -0.36 7.32 9.01
N LEU A 175 0.48 8.19 9.58
CA LEU A 175 1.38 9.07 8.84
C LEU A 175 2.33 8.28 7.96
N PHE A 176 2.85 7.16 8.48
CA PHE A 176 3.79 6.34 7.72
C PHE A 176 3.10 5.67 6.53
N SER A 177 1.85 5.23 6.68
CA SER A 177 1.07 4.70 5.55
C SER A 177 0.75 5.77 4.50
N GLU A 178 0.35 6.98 4.91
CA GLU A 178 0.02 8.05 3.97
C GLU A 178 1.26 8.54 3.21
N ILE A 179 2.39 8.75 3.91
CA ILE A 179 3.65 9.10 3.25
C ILE A 179 4.12 7.96 2.34
N ALA A 180 3.99 6.70 2.77
CA ALA A 180 4.36 5.56 1.94
C ALA A 180 3.54 5.50 0.64
N LYS A 181 2.24 5.78 0.73
CA LYS A 181 1.37 5.86 -0.44
C LYS A 181 1.84 6.93 -1.43
N GLU A 182 2.19 8.12 -0.96
CA GLU A 182 2.70 9.19 -1.83
C GLU A 182 4.10 8.89 -2.39
N LEU A 183 5.00 8.30 -1.60
CA LEU A 183 6.32 7.85 -2.06
C LEU A 183 6.22 6.76 -3.14
N ASN A 184 5.28 5.82 -2.98
CA ASN A 184 5.02 4.79 -3.98
C ASN A 184 4.52 5.41 -5.31
N LYS A 185 3.66 6.43 -5.26
CA LYS A 185 3.19 7.14 -6.47
C LYS A 185 4.33 7.79 -7.26
N VAL A 186 5.38 8.28 -6.57
CA VAL A 186 6.54 8.93 -7.22
C VAL A 186 7.72 8.00 -7.45
N GLY A 187 7.53 6.68 -7.28
CA GLY A 187 8.46 5.65 -7.75
C GLY A 187 9.42 5.12 -6.69
N PHE A 188 9.12 5.20 -5.40
CA PHE A 188 9.96 4.62 -4.33
C PHE A 188 9.29 3.45 -3.63
N THR A 189 10.08 2.44 -3.27
CA THR A 189 9.68 1.38 -2.34
C THR A 189 9.79 1.90 -0.92
N THR A 190 8.94 1.42 -0.02
CA THR A 190 8.99 1.75 1.40
C THR A 190 9.12 0.49 2.24
N LEU A 191 9.93 0.57 3.30
CA LEU A 191 10.05 -0.43 4.35
C LEU A 191 9.65 0.21 5.67
N ARG A 192 8.60 -0.33 6.28
CA ARG A 192 8.05 0.14 7.56
C ARG A 192 8.07 -1.04 8.54
N TYR A 193 8.32 -0.80 9.82
CA TYR A 193 8.38 -1.84 10.83
C TYR A 193 7.62 -1.45 12.09
N ASN A 194 7.21 -2.40 12.91
CA ASN A 194 6.75 -2.12 14.27
C ASN A 194 7.98 -1.90 15.16
N LYS A 195 7.97 -0.81 15.93
CA LYS A 195 9.01 -0.55 16.90
C LYS A 195 8.95 -1.58 18.02
N ARG A 196 10.11 -2.00 18.54
CA ARG A 196 10.22 -2.92 19.67
C ARG A 196 9.33 -2.56 20.86
N SER A 197 9.24 -1.28 21.21
CA SER A 197 8.39 -0.84 22.33
C SER A 197 6.90 -1.09 22.11
N LEU A 198 6.43 -1.11 20.85
CA LEU A 198 5.06 -1.52 20.55
C LEU A 198 4.86 -3.01 20.82
N GLU A 199 5.78 -3.87 20.38
CA GLU A 199 5.70 -5.31 20.60
C GLU A 199 5.86 -5.69 22.07
N ILE A 200 6.77 -5.02 22.78
CA ILE A 200 6.94 -5.15 24.22
C ILE A 200 5.65 -4.78 24.96
N ASN A 201 4.96 -3.70 24.59
CA ASN A 201 3.69 -3.35 25.21
C ASN A 201 2.60 -4.43 25.00
N LYS A 202 2.63 -5.14 23.86
CA LYS A 202 1.72 -6.27 23.64
C LYS A 202 2.07 -7.45 24.53
N LEU A 203 3.35 -7.82 24.62
CA LEU A 203 3.82 -8.90 25.50
C LEU A 203 3.52 -8.58 26.97
N ALA A 204 3.74 -7.34 27.39
CA ALA A 204 3.39 -6.81 28.71
C ALA A 204 1.92 -7.02 29.06
N SER A 205 1.03 -6.80 28.09
CA SER A 205 -0.41 -6.90 28.29
C SER A 205 -0.89 -8.34 28.50
N GLN A 206 -0.04 -9.33 28.22
CA GLN A 206 -0.35 -10.75 28.35
C GLN A 206 0.02 -11.33 29.73
N GLY A 207 0.76 -10.60 30.57
CA GLY A 207 1.12 -11.02 31.93
C GLY A 207 2.43 -10.41 32.44
N SER A 208 2.70 -10.55 33.74
CA SER A 208 3.90 -10.00 34.40
C SER A 208 5.18 -10.79 34.12
N ASP A 209 5.09 -12.05 33.71
CA ASP A 209 6.26 -12.93 33.50
C ASP A 209 7.29 -12.32 32.52
N PHE A 210 6.81 -11.69 31.45
CA PHE A 210 7.68 -11.01 30.49
C PHE A 210 8.38 -9.79 31.11
N MET A 211 7.67 -9.04 31.96
CA MET A 211 8.21 -7.86 32.65
C MET A 211 9.30 -8.23 33.67
N GLU A 212 9.25 -9.44 34.23
CA GLU A 212 10.27 -9.94 35.15
C GLU A 212 11.48 -10.57 34.44
N SER A 213 11.38 -10.79 33.13
CA SER A 213 12.42 -11.42 32.34
C SER A 213 13.71 -10.58 32.26
N GLU A 214 14.85 -11.27 32.18
CA GLU A 214 16.15 -10.61 31.97
C GLU A 214 16.24 -9.92 30.61
N GLU A 215 15.47 -10.37 29.62
CA GLU A 215 15.35 -9.71 28.32
C GLU A 215 14.71 -8.32 28.46
N PHE A 216 13.56 -8.24 29.14
CA PHE A 216 12.89 -6.97 29.37
C PHE A 216 13.73 -6.01 30.21
N LYS A 217 14.34 -6.48 31.32
CA LYS A 217 15.20 -5.64 32.18
C LYS A 217 16.42 -5.08 31.45
N LYS A 218 17.00 -5.84 30.51
CA LYS A 218 18.11 -5.35 29.66
C LYS A 218 17.64 -4.28 28.68
N PHE A 219 16.48 -4.49 28.06
CA PHE A 219 15.87 -3.48 27.21
C PHE A 219 15.55 -2.20 27.99
N ASP A 220 14.89 -2.31 29.14
CA ASP A 220 14.43 -1.19 29.96
C ASP A 220 15.60 -0.30 30.44
N ARG A 221 16.73 -0.91 30.79
CA ARG A 221 17.95 -0.19 31.20
C ARG A 221 18.55 0.66 30.09
N ASP A 222 18.54 0.18 28.85
CA ASP A 222 19.30 0.74 27.72
C ASP A 222 18.41 1.03 26.50
N PHE A 223 17.13 1.37 26.71
CA PHE A 223 16.12 1.37 25.65
C PHE A 223 16.47 2.26 24.45
N TYR A 224 17.15 3.39 24.66
CA TYR A 224 17.63 4.25 23.56
C TYR A 224 18.64 3.54 22.65
N LEU A 225 19.58 2.79 23.25
CA LEU A 225 20.57 2.03 22.51
C LEU A 225 19.92 0.91 21.70
N TYR A 226 18.91 0.26 22.29
CA TYR A 226 18.11 -0.76 21.62
C TYR A 226 17.39 -0.19 20.39
N PHE A 227 16.75 0.98 20.51
CA PHE A 227 16.09 1.63 19.37
C PHE A 227 17.07 1.99 18.24
N ILE A 228 18.26 2.50 18.56
CA ILE A 228 19.29 2.80 17.56
C ILE A 228 19.76 1.52 16.87
N ARG A 229 19.95 0.44 17.63
CA ARG A 229 20.41 -0.84 17.07
C ARG A 229 19.31 -1.55 16.26
N ASP A 230 18.05 -1.40 16.64
CA ASP A 230 16.89 -1.85 15.86
C ASP A 230 16.84 -1.15 14.51
N ALA A 231 16.86 0.18 14.52
CA ALA A 231 16.88 0.97 13.28
C ALA A 231 18.06 0.55 12.38
N ARG A 232 19.24 0.33 12.97
CA ARG A 232 20.40 -0.19 12.23
C ARG A 232 20.13 -1.57 11.63
N ALA A 233 19.54 -2.50 12.38
CA ALA A 233 19.23 -3.84 11.90
C ALA A 233 18.26 -3.81 10.71
N VAL A 234 17.21 -2.97 10.79
CA VAL A 234 16.24 -2.76 9.71
C VAL A 234 16.93 -2.20 8.45
N VAL A 235 17.83 -1.23 8.60
CA VAL A 235 18.58 -0.67 7.46
C VAL A 235 19.52 -1.71 6.83
N GLN A 236 20.19 -2.53 7.64
CA GLN A 236 21.04 -3.61 7.12
C GLN A 236 20.22 -4.68 6.40
N PHE A 237 19.04 -5.01 6.94
CA PHE A 237 18.07 -5.87 6.27
C PHE A 237 17.67 -5.28 4.90
N ALA A 238 17.34 -3.98 4.84
CA ALA A 238 17.01 -3.31 3.58
C ALA A 238 18.16 -3.38 2.56
N LYS A 239 19.38 -3.04 2.98
CA LYS A 239 20.58 -3.13 2.10
C LYS A 239 20.81 -4.54 1.56
N LYS A 240 20.60 -5.57 2.39
CA LYS A 240 20.74 -6.97 1.95
C LYS A 240 19.65 -7.39 0.98
N LYS A 241 18.41 -6.93 1.20
CA LYS A 241 17.24 -7.29 0.40
C LYS A 241 17.20 -6.56 -0.95
N PHE A 242 17.61 -5.29 -0.96
CA PHE A 242 17.54 -4.38 -2.11
C PHE A 242 18.94 -3.95 -2.56
N LYS A 243 19.81 -4.93 -2.85
CA LYS A 243 21.26 -4.74 -3.05
C LYS A 243 21.63 -3.69 -4.09
N ASP A 244 20.79 -3.51 -5.11
CA ASP A 244 21.06 -2.64 -6.26
C ASP A 244 20.26 -1.33 -6.22
N GLN A 245 19.63 -1.00 -5.09
CA GLN A 245 18.81 0.20 -4.94
C GLN A 245 19.37 1.13 -3.86
N PRO A 246 19.35 2.46 -4.08
CA PRO A 246 19.72 3.41 -3.04
C PRO A 246 18.74 3.31 -1.87
N ILE A 247 19.27 3.41 -0.64
CA ILE A 247 18.50 3.36 0.60
C ILE A 247 18.46 4.75 1.22
N TYR A 248 17.25 5.23 1.51
CA TYR A 248 16.94 6.50 2.16
C TYR A 248 16.31 6.24 3.54
N LEU A 249 16.52 7.16 4.49
CA LEU A 249 16.00 7.11 5.86
C LEU A 249 15.12 8.32 6.13
#